data_AF-A0A2E8G3M8-F1
#
_entry.id   AF-A0A2E8G3M8-F1
#
_cell.length_a   1.000
_cell.length_b   1.000
_cell.length_c   1.000
_cell.angle_alpha   90.00
_cell.angle_beta   90.00
_cell.angle_gamma   90.00
#
_symmetry.space_group_name_H-M   'P 1'
#
loop_
_entity.id
_entity.type
_entity.pdbx_description
1 polymer ?
#
loop_
_entity_poly.entity_id
_entity_poly.type
_entity_poly.pdbx_seq_one_letter_code
_entity_poly.pdbx_strand_id
1 'polypeptide(L)'
;MMNLVLLRISYALLLLVGISGLFTLAPPDAHIVSSVIIALVLYLPLLLMIPAVISGNRRQATWLCFLILFYFCGYAVQLLDPPPVRTLAIVKTTLTVMVFVFAALQIRQGQNAD
;
A
#
# COMPACT_ATOMS: atom_id res chain seq x y z
N MET A 1 -8.25 6.97 18.33
CA MET A 1 -6.78 7.12 18.27
C MET A 1 -6.07 5.85 17.80
N MET A 2 -6.29 4.68 18.44
CA MET A 2 -5.60 3.41 18.11
C MET A 2 -5.72 2.99 16.63
N ASN A 3 -6.92 3.04 16.04
CA ASN A 3 -7.14 2.66 14.63
C ASN A 3 -6.27 3.48 13.65
N LEU A 4 -6.14 4.77 13.89
CA LEU A 4 -5.39 5.67 13.03
C LEU A 4 -3.88 5.43 13.12
N VAL A 5 -3.38 4.97 14.27
CA VAL A 5 -2.00 4.50 14.43
C VAL A 5 -1.76 3.21 13.65
N LEU A 6 -2.69 2.24 13.73
CA LEU A 6 -2.60 0.99 12.96
C LEU A 6 -2.65 1.24 11.45
N LEU A 7 -3.47 2.18 10.98
CA LEU A 7 -3.50 2.62 9.59
C LEU A 7 -2.14 3.19 9.15
N ARG A 8 -1.53 4.06 9.96
CA ARG A 8 -0.22 4.66 9.68
C ARG A 8 0.88 3.61 9.60
N ILE A 9 0.93 2.68 10.57
CA ILE A 9 1.95 1.63 10.61
C ILE A 9 1.81 0.69 9.42
N SER A 10 0.60 0.16 9.17
CA SER A 10 0.37 -0.76 8.04
C SER A 10 0.66 -0.10 6.70
N TYR A 11 0.30 1.17 6.53
CA TYR A 11 0.58 1.93 5.31
C TYR A 11 2.08 2.21 5.11
N ALA A 12 2.79 2.58 6.18
CA ALA A 12 4.25 2.78 6.13
C ALA A 12 4.99 1.47 5.81
N LEU A 13 4.57 0.36 6.41
CA LEU A 13 5.12 -0.96 6.11
C LEU A 13 4.83 -1.37 4.66
N LEU A 14 3.64 -1.07 4.13
CA LEU A 14 3.31 -1.34 2.73
C LEU A 14 4.25 -0.61 1.77
N LEU A 15 4.52 0.68 2.02
CA LEU A 15 5.48 1.46 1.23
C LEU A 15 6.91 0.89 1.35
N LEU A 16 7.36 0.60 2.57
CA LEU A 16 8.70 0.06 2.80
C LEU A 16 8.87 -1.28 2.07
N VAL A 17 7.98 -2.24 2.30
CA VAL A 17 8.03 -3.58 1.69
C VAL A 17 7.86 -3.52 0.17
N GLY A 18 6.96 -2.67 -0.32
CA GLY A 18 6.75 -2.48 -1.75
C GLY A 18 8.00 -1.95 -2.46
N ILE A 19 8.53 -0.83 -1.99
CA ILE A 19 9.70 -0.16 -2.59
C ILE A 19 10.93 -1.05 -2.47
N SER A 20 11.24 -1.55 -1.26
CA SER A 20 12.41 -2.43 -1.06
C SER A 20 12.31 -3.72 -1.86
N GLY A 21 11.13 -4.34 -1.92
CA GLY A 21 10.88 -5.54 -2.71
C GLY A 21 11.11 -5.34 -4.20
N LEU A 22 10.84 -4.14 -4.72
CA LEU A 22 11.12 -3.80 -6.12
C LEU A 22 12.62 -3.76 -6.40
N PHE A 23 13.41 -3.14 -5.51
CA PHE A 23 14.86 -3.04 -5.69
C PHE A 23 15.60 -4.36 -5.41
N THR A 24 15.10 -5.21 -4.52
CA THR A 24 15.74 -6.51 -4.22
C THR A 24 15.45 -7.57 -5.28
N LEU A 25 14.28 -7.53 -5.91
CA LEU A 25 13.88 -8.46 -6.96
C LEU A 25 14.13 -7.92 -8.38
N ALA A 26 14.72 -6.73 -8.50
CA ALA A 26 15.07 -6.18 -9.80
C ALA A 26 16.07 -7.10 -10.52
N PRO A 27 15.89 -7.36 -11.83
CA PRO A 27 16.86 -8.11 -12.61
C PRO A 27 18.27 -7.50 -12.49
N PRO A 28 19.35 -8.31 -12.41
CA PRO A 28 20.72 -7.81 -12.24
C PRO A 28 21.20 -6.90 -13.38
N ASP A 29 20.60 -7.03 -14.55
CA ASP A 29 20.83 -6.26 -15.78
C ASP A 29 19.93 -5.01 -15.89
N ALA A 30 19.02 -4.80 -14.93
CA ALA A 30 18.15 -3.63 -14.92
C ALA A 30 18.97 -2.37 -14.59
N HIS A 31 18.97 -1.41 -15.52
CA HIS A 31 19.51 -0.09 -15.26
C HIS A 31 18.82 0.54 -14.04
N ILE A 32 19.61 1.07 -13.10
CA ILE A 32 19.11 1.70 -11.86
C ILE A 32 18.08 2.79 -12.18
N VAL A 33 18.31 3.57 -13.25
CA VAL A 33 17.40 4.62 -13.69
C VAL A 33 16.01 4.06 -14.02
N SER A 34 15.94 2.93 -14.73
CA SER A 34 14.68 2.27 -15.07
C SER A 34 13.95 1.77 -13.82
N SER A 35 14.66 1.14 -12.88
CA SER A 35 14.09 0.67 -11.62
C SER A 35 13.52 1.82 -10.77
N VAL A 36 14.22 2.97 -10.73
CA VAL A 36 13.73 4.17 -10.04
C VAL A 36 12.49 4.75 -10.72
N ILE A 37 12.46 4.81 -12.06
CA ILE A 37 11.29 5.29 -12.80
C ILE A 37 10.08 4.38 -12.54
N ILE A 38 10.27 3.05 -12.60
CA ILE A 38 9.22 2.07 -12.31
C ILE A 38 8.72 2.24 -10.87
N ALA A 39 9.62 2.37 -9.89
CA ALA A 39 9.25 2.61 -8.49
C ALA A 39 8.45 3.90 -8.32
N LEU A 40 8.84 5.00 -9.00
CA LEU A 40 8.08 6.23 -8.98
C LEU A 40 6.69 6.03 -9.58
N VAL A 41 6.57 5.44 -10.77
CA VAL A 41 5.26 5.24 -11.41
C VAL A 41 4.33 4.38 -10.54
N LEU A 42 4.84 3.31 -9.93
CA LEU A 42 4.05 2.41 -9.10
C LEU A 42 3.72 2.99 -7.72
N TYR A 43 4.64 3.70 -7.07
CA TYR A 43 4.46 4.13 -5.68
C TYR A 43 4.12 5.61 -5.52
N LEU A 44 4.27 6.44 -6.54
CA LEU A 44 3.85 7.86 -6.50
C LEU A 44 2.37 8.03 -6.16
N PRO A 45 1.40 7.28 -6.74
CA PRO A 45 -0.01 7.41 -6.37
C PRO A 45 -0.23 7.10 -4.89
N LEU A 46 0.49 6.11 -4.37
CA LEU A 46 0.49 5.79 -2.95
C LEU A 46 1.05 6.98 -2.16
N LEU A 47 2.25 7.47 -2.46
CA LEU A 47 2.89 8.61 -1.77
C LEU A 47 2.01 9.87 -1.74
N LEU A 48 1.27 10.16 -2.82
CA LEU A 48 0.32 11.28 -2.87
C LEU A 48 -0.85 11.12 -1.89
N MET A 49 -1.14 9.89 -1.44
CA MET A 49 -2.14 9.58 -0.41
C MET A 49 -1.61 9.60 1.02
N ILE A 50 -0.35 9.97 1.27
CA ILE A 50 0.16 10.20 2.63
C ILE A 50 -0.76 11.13 3.47
N PRO A 51 -1.29 12.24 2.93
CA PRO A 51 -2.21 13.12 3.67
C PRO A 51 -3.47 12.40 4.17
N ALA A 52 -3.95 11.37 3.46
CA ALA A 52 -5.12 10.59 3.86
C ALA A 52 -4.91 9.89 5.21
N VAL A 53 -3.69 9.42 5.43
CA VAL A 53 -3.30 8.63 6.60
C VAL A 53 -2.84 9.52 7.77
N ILE A 54 -2.31 10.71 7.47
CA ILE A 54 -1.92 11.71 8.47
C ILE A 54 -3.16 12.43 9.03
N SER A 55 -4.00 12.97 8.14
CA SER A 55 -5.14 13.81 8.52
C SER A 55 -6.32 13.01 9.09
N GLY A 56 -6.46 11.74 8.71
CA GLY A 56 -7.62 10.92 9.09
C GLY A 56 -8.94 11.40 8.48
N ASN A 57 -8.89 12.30 7.48
CA ASN A 57 -10.08 12.85 6.83
C ASN A 57 -10.85 11.75 6.08
N ARG A 58 -12.15 11.65 6.36
CA ARG A 58 -13.07 10.65 5.78
C ARG A 58 -12.99 10.59 4.26
N ARG A 59 -13.06 11.74 3.58
CA ARG A 59 -13.03 11.80 2.11
C ARG A 59 -11.73 11.22 1.55
N GLN A 60 -10.60 11.57 2.17
CA GLN A 60 -9.30 11.08 1.74
C GLN A 60 -9.11 9.59 2.07
N ALA A 61 -9.62 9.12 3.22
CA ALA A 61 -9.64 7.70 3.55
C ALA A 61 -10.46 6.88 2.53
N THR A 62 -11.59 7.41 2.04
CA THR A 62 -12.37 6.78 0.96
C THR A 62 -11.55 6.66 -0.33
N TRP A 63 -10.84 7.72 -0.73
CA TRP A 63 -9.94 7.67 -1.88
C TRP A 63 -8.80 6.67 -1.70
N LEU A 64 -8.22 6.59 -0.51
CA LEU A 64 -7.20 5.61 -0.18
C LEU A 64 -7.75 4.18 -0.33
N CYS A 65 -8.96 3.90 0.14
CA CYS A 65 -9.60 2.59 -0.06
C CYS A 65 -9.72 2.23 -1.54
N PHE A 66 -10.20 3.14 -2.39
CA PHE A 66 -10.29 2.89 -3.83
C PHE A 66 -8.93 2.60 -4.45
N LEU A 67 -7.91 3.40 -4.14
CA LEU A 67 -6.56 3.18 -4.64
C LEU A 67 -5.99 1.84 -4.20
N ILE A 68 -6.15 1.49 -2.92
CA ILE A 68 -5.63 0.23 -2.36
C ILE A 68 -6.25 -1.01 -3.02
N LEU A 69 -7.49 -0.96 -3.50
CA LEU A 69 -8.08 -2.07 -4.25
C LEU A 69 -7.32 -2.37 -5.55
N PHE A 70 -6.81 -1.35 -6.26
CA PHE A 70 -5.98 -1.57 -7.45
C PHE A 70 -4.65 -2.26 -7.09
N TYR A 71 -4.00 -1.85 -6.00
CA TYR A 71 -2.78 -2.50 -5.51
C TYR A 71 -3.05 -3.92 -5.05
N PHE A 72 -4.18 -4.17 -4.39
CA PHE A 72 -4.61 -5.50 -3.99
C PHE A 72 -4.72 -6.42 -5.21
N CYS A 73 -5.37 -5.98 -6.30
CA CYS A 73 -5.44 -6.77 -7.54
C CYS A 73 -4.05 -7.11 -8.08
N GLY A 74 -3.14 -6.12 -8.14
CA GLY A 74 -1.77 -6.34 -8.62
C GLY A 74 -0.99 -7.34 -7.76
N TYR A 75 -1.06 -7.23 -6.43
CA TYR A 75 -0.36 -8.14 -5.52
C TYR A 75 -1.01 -9.51 -5.43
N ALA A 76 -2.33 -9.59 -5.58
CA ALA A 76 -3.05 -10.86 -5.65
C ALA A 76 -2.61 -11.68 -6.87
N VAL A 77 -2.39 -11.04 -8.02
CA VAL A 77 -1.83 -11.72 -9.20
C VAL A 77 -0.39 -12.21 -8.91
N GLN A 78 0.44 -11.43 -8.23
CA GLN A 78 1.81 -11.83 -7.86
C GLN A 78 1.87 -13.02 -6.88
N LEU A 79 0.76 -13.42 -6.26
CA LEU A 79 0.71 -14.66 -5.47
C LEU A 79 0.84 -15.91 -6.34
N LEU A 80 0.56 -15.80 -7.64
CA LEU A 80 0.68 -16.90 -8.61
C LEU A 80 2.12 -17.10 -9.10
N ASP A 81 3.00 -16.12 -8.88
CA ASP A 81 4.40 -16.20 -9.27
C ASP A 81 5.17 -17.24 -8.41
N PRO A 82 6.34 -17.73 -8.87
CA PRO A 82 7.19 -18.56 -8.04
C PRO A 82 7.87 -17.75 -6.90
N PRO A 83 8.36 -18.42 -5.84
CA PRO A 83 9.27 -17.80 -4.87
C PRO A 83 10.52 -17.26 -5.58
N PRO A 84 11.10 -16.11 -5.16
CA PRO A 84 10.79 -15.34 -3.95
C PRO A 84 9.67 -14.27 -4.11
N VAL A 85 9.20 -14.00 -5.33
CA VAL A 85 8.17 -12.98 -5.62
C VAL A 85 6.90 -13.26 -4.84
N ARG A 86 6.45 -14.52 -4.83
CA ARG A 86 5.27 -14.97 -4.07
C ARG A 86 5.34 -14.64 -2.58
N THR A 87 6.49 -14.87 -1.97
CA THR A 87 6.67 -14.66 -0.52
C THR A 87 6.49 -13.19 -0.16
N LEU A 88 7.05 -12.28 -0.98
CA LEU A 88 6.83 -10.84 -0.84
C LEU A 88 5.38 -10.46 -1.18
N ALA A 89 4.75 -11.10 -2.16
CA ALA A 89 3.36 -10.86 -2.54
C ALA A 89 2.39 -11.20 -1.40
N ILE A 90 2.64 -12.25 -0.61
CA ILE A 90 1.84 -12.57 0.59
C ILE A 90 1.85 -11.38 1.55
N VAL A 91 3.04 -10.87 1.90
CA VAL A 91 3.17 -9.74 2.82
C VAL A 91 2.49 -8.49 2.28
N LYS A 92 2.71 -8.14 1.01
CA LYS A 92 2.10 -6.97 0.36
C LYS A 92 0.57 -7.08 0.31
N THR A 93 0.05 -8.25 -0.03
CA THR A 93 -1.40 -8.50 -0.09
C THR A 93 -2.03 -8.37 1.30
N THR A 94 -1.44 -9.00 2.32
CA THR A 94 -1.92 -8.87 3.70
C THR A 94 -1.89 -7.42 4.17
N LEU A 95 -0.82 -6.67 3.88
CA LEU A 95 -0.75 -5.25 4.21
C LEU A 95 -1.81 -4.42 3.50
N THR A 96 -2.10 -4.67 2.22
CA THR A 96 -3.19 -3.96 1.50
C THR A 96 -4.56 -4.22 2.13
N VAL A 97 -4.84 -5.46 2.56
CA VAL A 97 -6.08 -5.79 3.28
C VAL A 97 -6.16 -5.05 4.61
N MET A 98 -5.06 -5.02 5.38
CA MET A 98 -5.01 -4.30 6.66
C MET A 98 -5.25 -2.80 6.48
N VAL A 99 -4.57 -2.16 5.51
CA VAL A 99 -4.76 -0.74 5.19
C VAL A 99 -6.21 -0.46 4.81
N PHE A 100 -6.81 -1.31 3.97
CA PHE A 100 -8.21 -1.18 3.57
C PHE A 100 -9.16 -1.26 4.77
N VAL A 101 -8.99 -2.27 5.64
CA VAL A 101 -9.83 -2.46 6.83
C VAL A 101 -9.71 -1.28 7.78
N PHE A 102 -8.50 -0.82 8.10
CA PHE A 102 -8.31 0.31 9.02
C PHE A 102 -8.81 1.64 8.43
N ALA A 103 -8.66 1.86 7.13
CA ALA A 103 -9.23 3.01 6.44
C ALA A 103 -10.76 2.98 6.44
N ALA A 104 -11.37 1.82 6.16
CA ALA A 104 -12.82 1.64 6.23
C ALA A 104 -13.38 1.87 7.64
N LEU A 105 -12.69 1.36 8.68
CA LEU A 105 -13.03 1.63 10.08
C LEU A 105 -12.90 3.12 10.42
N GLN A 106 -11.90 3.82 9.88
CA GLN A 106 -11.72 5.26 10.07
C GLN A 106 -12.89 6.06 9.48
N ILE A 107 -13.35 5.68 8.29
CA ILE A 107 -14.52 6.30 7.65
C ILE A 107 -15.77 6.11 8.53
N ARG A 108 -16.01 4.88 8.99
CA ARG A 108 -17.17 4.54 9.83
C ARG A 108 -17.14 5.25 11.19
N GLN A 109 -15.99 5.33 11.85
CA GLN A 109 -15.86 6.03 13.13
C GLN A 109 -16.25 7.50 13.02
N GLY A 110 -15.94 8.15 11.90
CA GLY A 110 -16.35 9.53 11.66
C GLY A 110 -17.84 9.71 11.34
N GLN A 111 -18.56 8.66 10.93
CA GLN A 111 -20.01 8.73 10.67
C GLN A 111 -20.85 8.63 11.95
N ASN A 112 -20.38 7.93 12.97
CA ASN A 112 -21.11 7.76 14.24
C ASN A 112 -20.94 8.95 15.21
N ALA A 113 -20.15 9.95 14.84
CA ALA A 113 -19.88 11.15 15.65
C ALA A 113 -20.68 12.38 15.17
N ASP A 114 -21.39 12.24 14.05
CA ASP A 114 -22.36 13.19 13.52
C ASP A 114 -23.78 12.76 13.93
#